data_AF-A0A2A6PUD4-F1
#
_entry.id   AF-A0A2A6PUD4-F1
#
_cell.length_a   1.000
_cell.length_b   1.000
_cell.length_c   1.000
_cell.angle_alpha   90.00
_cell.angle_beta   90.00
_cell.angle_gamma   90.00
#
_symmetry.space_group_name_H-M   'P 1'
#
loop_
_entity.id
_entity.type
_entity.pdbx_description
1 polymer ?
#
loop_
_entity_poly.entity_id
_entity_poly.type
_entity_poly.pdbx_seq_one_letter_code
_entity_poly.pdbx_strand_id
1 'polypeptide(L)'
;MSLRVAINGFGRIGRNVLRAIAESRRNDIEVVAINDLGPVETNAHLLRFDSVHGRFPGEVKVDGDTIDVGGGPIKVTAIKDPAQLPHRALGVDIALECTGLFTSREKAAAHLQAGAKRVLVSAPASEVDLTVVFGVNHLALTGDHIVVSNASCSTNCLAPLAQVLDEAVGIEKGFMTTIHSYTGDQPTLDTFHKDLYRARAAALSMIPTTTGAAKAVGLVLPALKGKLDGVAIRVPTPNVSVVDFKFVAKRATSAKEINDAVQAAAKGRLKDVLGVTDAPNVSTDFNHDPRSSIVHLDQTKVMDGNLVRVMSWYDNEWGFSNRMADTAAAMGRLI
;
A
#
# COMPACT_ATOMS: atom_id res chain seq x y z
N MET A 1 -0.74 9.25 -24.54
CA MET A 1 -0.70 10.39 -23.59
C MET A 1 -0.30 9.84 -22.23
N SER A 2 0.41 10.62 -21.42
CA SER A 2 0.63 10.33 -20.00
C SER A 2 -0.69 10.45 -19.23
N LEU A 3 -0.90 9.57 -18.27
CA LEU A 3 -2.03 9.63 -17.35
C LEU A 3 -1.86 10.81 -16.40
N ARG A 4 -2.80 11.75 -16.37
CA ARG A 4 -2.72 12.94 -15.50
C ARG A 4 -3.33 12.64 -14.14
N VAL A 5 -2.53 12.69 -13.08
CA VAL A 5 -2.98 12.35 -11.72
C VAL A 5 -2.85 13.53 -10.77
N ALA A 6 -3.77 13.60 -9.81
CA ALA A 6 -3.70 14.54 -8.69
C ALA A 6 -3.57 13.78 -7.37
N ILE A 7 -2.73 14.24 -6.45
CA ILE A 7 -2.57 13.65 -5.12
C ILE A 7 -3.32 14.51 -4.09
N ASN A 8 -4.33 13.94 -3.43
CA ASN A 8 -5.00 14.60 -2.31
C ASN A 8 -4.47 14.04 -0.98
N GLY A 9 -3.92 14.91 -0.13
CA GLY A 9 -3.21 14.54 1.09
C GLY A 9 -1.73 14.26 0.81
N PHE A 10 -0.87 15.16 1.24
CA PHE A 10 0.58 15.08 1.01
C PHE A 10 1.33 14.67 2.28
N GLY A 11 0.73 13.73 3.03
CA GLY A 11 1.36 13.00 4.13
C GLY A 11 2.39 11.97 3.65
N ARG A 12 2.71 10.98 4.49
CA ARG A 12 3.74 9.97 4.16
C ARG A 12 3.45 9.22 2.86
N ILE A 13 2.21 8.73 2.68
CA ILE A 13 1.82 8.01 1.45
C ILE A 13 1.84 8.93 0.23
N GLY A 14 1.21 10.11 0.29
CA GLY A 14 1.18 11.05 -0.84
C GLY A 14 2.57 11.45 -1.32
N ARG A 15 3.50 11.76 -0.39
CA ARG A 15 4.90 12.04 -0.73
C ARG A 15 5.61 10.84 -1.33
N ASN A 16 5.45 9.66 -0.73
CA ASN A 16 6.10 8.45 -1.24
C ASN A 16 5.54 7.99 -2.59
N VAL A 17 4.27 8.29 -2.92
CA VAL A 17 3.73 8.06 -4.27
C VAL A 17 4.43 8.97 -5.29
N LEU A 18 4.57 10.26 -5.01
CA LEU A 18 5.32 11.16 -5.89
C LEU A 18 6.78 10.73 -6.02
N ARG A 19 7.44 10.38 -4.91
CA ARG A 19 8.81 9.86 -4.91
C ARG A 19 8.92 8.59 -5.76
N ALA A 20 8.03 7.62 -5.56
CA ALA A 20 8.03 6.37 -6.32
C ALA A 20 7.87 6.61 -7.82
N ILE A 21 6.95 7.49 -8.24
CA ILE A 21 6.78 7.85 -9.67
C ILE A 21 8.06 8.46 -10.25
N ALA A 22 8.69 9.39 -9.54
CA ALA A 22 9.91 10.06 -9.99
C ALA A 22 11.13 9.13 -10.01
N GLU A 23 11.34 8.35 -8.94
CA GLU A 23 12.51 7.48 -8.77
C GLU A 23 12.48 6.28 -9.71
N SER A 24 11.29 5.74 -10.00
CA SER A 24 11.10 4.69 -11.02
C SER A 24 11.14 5.24 -12.45
N ARG A 25 11.30 6.57 -12.63
CA ARG A 25 11.38 7.26 -13.93
C ARG A 25 10.22 6.93 -14.86
N ARG A 26 9.02 6.84 -14.30
CA ARG A 26 7.80 6.58 -15.07
C ARG A 26 7.53 7.73 -16.02
N ASN A 27 7.19 7.38 -17.26
CA ASN A 27 6.75 8.33 -18.30
C ASN A 27 5.28 8.15 -18.68
N ASP A 28 4.59 7.19 -18.05
CA ASP A 28 3.18 6.91 -18.26
C ASP A 28 2.26 7.65 -17.29
N ILE A 29 2.80 8.32 -16.27
CA ILE A 29 2.07 9.10 -15.27
C ILE A 29 2.68 10.50 -15.15
N GLU A 30 1.83 11.51 -15.17
CA GLU A 30 2.16 12.92 -14.92
C GLU A 30 1.40 13.39 -13.67
N VAL A 31 2.11 13.79 -12.62
CA VAL A 31 1.47 14.36 -11.42
C VAL A 31 1.25 15.85 -11.67
N VAL A 32 -0.01 16.26 -11.82
CA VAL A 32 -0.35 17.64 -12.22
C VAL A 32 -0.79 18.51 -11.05
N ALA A 33 -1.19 17.88 -9.94
CA ALA A 33 -1.65 18.58 -8.76
C ALA A 33 -1.35 17.82 -7.46
N ILE A 34 -1.11 18.57 -6.40
CA ILE A 34 -1.02 18.12 -5.01
C ILE A 34 -1.93 19.02 -4.18
N ASN A 35 -2.79 18.42 -3.35
CA ASN A 35 -3.56 19.16 -2.36
C ASN A 35 -3.15 18.75 -0.96
N ASP A 36 -2.74 19.71 -0.14
CA ASP A 36 -2.47 19.54 1.28
C ASP A 36 -2.66 20.86 2.02
N LEU A 37 -3.07 20.79 3.28
CA LEU A 37 -3.38 22.00 4.06
C LEU A 37 -2.12 22.72 4.58
N GLY A 38 -0.94 22.13 4.40
CA GLY A 38 0.35 22.74 4.71
C GLY A 38 0.82 23.77 3.66
N PRO A 39 1.68 24.74 4.06
CA PRO A 39 2.34 25.64 3.11
C PRO A 39 3.14 24.89 2.03
N VAL A 40 3.23 25.47 0.82
CA VAL A 40 3.93 24.86 -0.34
C VAL A 40 5.38 24.54 -0.01
N GLU A 41 6.12 25.48 0.60
CA GLU A 41 7.52 25.26 0.97
C GLU A 41 7.66 24.17 2.05
N THR A 42 6.71 24.04 2.98
CA THR A 42 6.71 22.94 3.96
C THR A 42 6.53 21.59 3.28
N ASN A 43 5.61 21.50 2.32
CA ASN A 43 5.40 20.29 1.51
C ASN A 43 6.66 19.93 0.71
N ALA A 44 7.30 20.92 0.07
CA ALA A 44 8.55 20.74 -0.64
C ALA A 44 9.69 20.29 0.29
N HIS A 45 9.80 20.89 1.48
CA HIS A 45 10.81 20.51 2.46
C HIS A 45 10.66 19.05 2.90
N LEU A 46 9.45 18.63 3.25
CA LEU A 46 9.16 17.24 3.66
C LEU A 46 9.27 16.25 2.49
N LEU A 47 9.20 16.72 1.25
CA LEU A 47 9.55 15.93 0.08
C LEU A 47 11.07 15.80 -0.08
N ARG A 48 11.83 16.89 0.10
CA ARG A 48 13.31 16.89 0.01
C ARG A 48 13.96 15.99 1.05
N PHE A 49 13.42 15.97 2.28
CA PHE A 49 14.04 15.31 3.42
C PHE A 49 13.04 14.38 4.11
N ASP A 50 13.35 13.08 4.15
CA ASP A 50 12.59 12.09 4.91
C ASP A 50 13.55 11.26 5.77
N SER A 51 13.17 11.00 7.03
CA SER A 51 14.01 10.26 7.97
C SER A 51 14.15 8.77 7.65
N VAL A 52 13.22 8.20 6.89
CA VAL A 52 13.16 6.78 6.53
C VAL A 52 13.74 6.54 5.14
N HIS A 53 13.25 7.31 4.17
CA HIS A 53 13.60 7.20 2.74
C HIS A 53 14.73 8.16 2.34
N GLY A 54 15.34 8.85 3.30
CA GLY A 54 16.46 9.76 3.07
C GLY A 54 16.09 11.00 2.23
N ARG A 55 17.12 11.58 1.61
CA ARG A 55 16.98 12.73 0.72
C ARG A 55 16.34 12.29 -0.59
N PHE A 56 15.43 13.11 -1.11
CA PHE A 56 14.93 12.90 -2.47
C PHE A 56 16.12 12.99 -3.46
N PRO A 57 16.28 12.04 -4.39
CA PRO A 57 17.46 11.99 -5.26
C PRO A 57 17.52 13.10 -6.31
N GLY A 58 16.41 13.81 -6.55
CA GLY A 58 16.34 14.95 -7.48
C GLY A 58 16.32 16.31 -6.80
N GLU A 59 16.31 17.36 -7.62
CA GLU A 59 16.08 18.73 -7.14
C GLU A 59 14.58 18.96 -6.95
N VAL A 60 14.18 19.60 -5.84
CA VAL A 60 12.79 20.01 -5.58
C VAL A 60 12.72 21.52 -5.57
N LYS A 61 12.15 22.11 -6.62
CA LYS A 61 11.98 23.55 -6.78
C LYS A 61 10.59 23.99 -6.35
N VAL A 62 10.51 25.20 -5.82
CA VAL A 62 9.25 25.87 -5.50
C VAL A 62 9.21 27.17 -6.27
N ASP A 63 8.10 27.41 -6.96
CA ASP A 63 7.80 28.68 -7.62
C ASP A 63 6.33 29.03 -7.37
N GLY A 64 6.10 30.07 -6.56
CA GLY A 64 4.77 30.48 -6.11
C GLY A 64 3.98 29.33 -5.47
N ASP A 65 2.97 28.85 -6.17
CA ASP A 65 2.09 27.76 -5.74
C ASP A 65 2.37 26.43 -6.47
N THR A 66 3.59 26.24 -6.95
CA THR A 66 4.01 25.02 -7.64
C THR A 66 5.23 24.36 -7.01
N ILE A 67 5.31 23.04 -7.15
CA ILE A 67 6.49 22.22 -6.85
C ILE A 67 6.94 21.57 -8.17
N ASP A 68 8.24 21.53 -8.45
CA ASP A 68 8.81 20.78 -9.58
C ASP A 68 9.90 19.82 -9.09
N VAL A 69 9.84 18.58 -9.54
CA VAL A 69 10.77 17.48 -9.23
C VAL A 69 11.55 16.98 -10.45
N GLY A 70 11.61 17.78 -11.52
CA GLY A 70 12.24 17.46 -12.80
C GLY A 70 11.26 17.02 -13.88
N GLY A 71 9.95 17.09 -13.62
CA GLY A 71 8.87 16.70 -14.53
C GLY A 71 8.00 17.85 -15.02
N GLY A 72 8.29 19.08 -14.57
CA GLY A 72 7.47 20.27 -14.80
C GLY A 72 6.70 20.69 -13.55
N PRO A 73 6.05 21.88 -13.59
CA PRO A 73 5.38 22.45 -12.43
C PRO A 73 4.12 21.66 -12.04
N ILE A 74 4.09 21.22 -10.78
CA ILE A 74 2.95 20.56 -10.14
C ILE A 74 2.20 21.59 -9.32
N LYS A 75 0.91 21.80 -9.60
CA LYS A 75 0.08 22.77 -8.85
C LYS A 75 -0.11 22.31 -7.40
N VAL A 76 0.12 23.19 -6.44
CA VAL A 76 -0.14 22.92 -5.02
C VAL A 76 -1.34 23.76 -4.56
N THR A 77 -2.32 23.09 -3.93
CA THR A 77 -3.51 23.73 -3.35
C THR A 77 -3.67 23.39 -1.88
N ALA A 78 -4.40 24.24 -1.14
CA ALA A 78 -4.76 24.02 0.26
C ALA A 78 -6.28 24.11 0.44
N ILE A 79 -7.00 23.15 -0.15
CA ILE A 79 -8.47 23.11 -0.18
C ILE A 79 -8.95 21.95 0.71
N LYS A 80 -9.84 22.28 1.66
CA LYS A 80 -10.37 21.31 2.64
C LYS A 80 -11.39 20.35 2.04
N ASP A 81 -12.25 20.87 1.16
CA ASP A 81 -13.34 20.12 0.53
C ASP A 81 -12.88 19.57 -0.83
N PRO A 82 -12.76 18.24 -1.00
CA PRO A 82 -12.32 17.65 -2.26
C PRO A 82 -13.20 18.00 -3.47
N ALA A 83 -14.46 18.39 -3.27
CA ALA A 83 -15.37 18.78 -4.34
C ALA A 83 -15.03 20.15 -4.98
N GLN A 84 -14.21 20.95 -4.31
CA GLN A 84 -13.78 22.27 -4.77
C GLN A 84 -12.40 22.25 -5.44
N LEU A 85 -11.77 21.08 -5.54
CA LEU A 85 -10.46 20.95 -6.17
C LEU A 85 -10.53 21.28 -7.66
N PRO A 86 -9.47 21.87 -8.25
CA PRO A 86 -9.46 22.31 -9.64
C PRO A 86 -9.26 21.16 -10.65
N HIS A 87 -9.77 19.96 -10.37
CA HIS A 87 -9.51 18.74 -11.16
C HIS A 87 -9.90 18.88 -12.62
N ARG A 88 -11.09 19.45 -12.90
CA ARG A 88 -11.54 19.73 -14.26
C ARG A 88 -10.60 20.66 -15.02
N ALA A 89 -10.17 21.74 -14.38
CA ALA A 89 -9.29 22.73 -15.00
C ALA A 89 -7.89 22.18 -15.29
N LEU A 90 -7.42 21.24 -14.47
CA LEU A 90 -6.12 20.59 -14.61
C LEU A 90 -6.15 19.32 -15.47
N GLY A 91 -7.34 18.89 -15.91
CA GLY A 91 -7.54 17.70 -16.74
C GLY A 91 -7.15 16.42 -16.00
N VAL A 92 -7.53 16.29 -14.72
CA VAL A 92 -7.17 15.13 -13.89
C VAL A 92 -7.94 13.88 -14.34
N ASP A 93 -7.22 12.84 -14.72
CA ASP A 93 -7.80 11.54 -15.03
C ASP A 93 -8.09 10.76 -13.75
N ILE A 94 -7.12 10.70 -12.82
CA ILE A 94 -7.28 9.97 -11.55
C ILE A 94 -6.87 10.84 -10.37
N ALA A 95 -7.77 10.99 -9.40
CA ALA A 95 -7.44 11.51 -8.08
C ALA A 95 -6.95 10.39 -7.17
N LEU A 96 -5.71 10.49 -6.69
CA LEU A 96 -5.12 9.62 -5.68
C LEU A 96 -5.47 10.19 -4.30
N GLU A 97 -6.44 9.55 -3.65
CA GLU A 97 -6.94 9.94 -2.34
C GLU A 97 -6.05 9.32 -1.24
N CYS A 98 -5.12 10.14 -0.75
CA CYS A 98 -4.03 9.78 0.17
C CYS A 98 -4.15 10.41 1.57
N THR A 99 -5.29 11.03 1.91
CA THR A 99 -5.51 11.66 3.23
C THR A 99 -5.80 10.63 4.32
N GLY A 100 -6.37 9.48 3.95
CA GLY A 100 -6.92 8.51 4.90
C GLY A 100 -8.27 8.91 5.53
N LEU A 101 -8.86 10.04 5.11
CA LEU A 101 -10.13 10.56 5.65
C LEU A 101 -11.34 10.19 4.77
N PHE A 102 -11.17 10.21 3.45
CA PHE A 102 -12.26 9.97 2.48
C PHE A 102 -12.29 8.50 2.03
N THR A 103 -12.45 7.59 3.00
CA THR A 103 -12.35 6.13 2.82
C THR A 103 -13.68 5.40 2.59
N SER A 104 -14.64 6.07 1.95
CA SER A 104 -15.86 5.43 1.44
C SER A 104 -16.13 5.91 0.01
N ARG A 105 -16.89 5.13 -0.77
CA ARG A 105 -17.24 5.53 -2.14
C ARG A 105 -17.90 6.91 -2.19
N GLU A 106 -18.85 7.17 -1.29
CA GLU A 106 -19.56 8.44 -1.19
C GLU A 106 -18.59 9.61 -0.93
N LYS A 107 -17.70 9.47 0.06
CA LYS A 107 -16.74 10.52 0.43
C LYS A 107 -15.71 10.78 -0.67
N ALA A 108 -15.18 9.71 -1.26
CA ALA A 108 -14.20 9.79 -2.34
C ALA A 108 -14.81 10.37 -3.63
N ALA A 109 -16.11 10.17 -3.87
CA ALA A 109 -16.82 10.72 -5.03
C ALA A 109 -16.84 12.25 -5.09
N ALA A 110 -16.51 12.96 -3.99
CA ALA A 110 -16.29 14.41 -4.01
C ALA A 110 -15.26 14.81 -5.08
N HIS A 111 -14.21 14.01 -5.32
CA HIS A 111 -13.25 14.27 -6.40
C HIS A 111 -13.87 14.19 -7.82
N LEU A 112 -14.89 13.35 -8.01
CA LEU A 112 -15.59 13.25 -9.29
C LEU A 112 -16.42 14.52 -9.55
N GLN A 113 -16.99 15.10 -8.49
CA GLN A 113 -17.71 16.38 -8.57
C GLN A 113 -16.77 17.52 -8.99
N ALA A 114 -15.55 17.54 -8.44
CA ALA A 114 -14.46 18.45 -8.84
C ALA A 114 -13.97 18.24 -10.29
N GLY A 115 -14.31 17.11 -10.91
CA GLY A 115 -14.05 16.81 -12.32
C GLY A 115 -12.90 15.84 -12.60
N ALA A 116 -12.39 15.12 -11.59
CA ALA A 116 -11.56 13.94 -11.86
C ALA A 116 -12.40 12.84 -12.53
N LYS A 117 -11.82 12.06 -13.45
CA LYS A 117 -12.57 10.98 -14.11
C LYS A 117 -12.73 9.74 -13.23
N ARG A 118 -11.72 9.42 -12.42
CA ARG A 118 -11.70 8.28 -11.47
C ARG A 118 -11.02 8.66 -10.15
N VAL A 119 -11.18 7.80 -9.13
CA VAL A 119 -10.56 7.96 -7.81
C VAL A 119 -9.93 6.65 -7.36
N LEU A 120 -8.68 6.72 -6.88
CA LEU A 120 -7.96 5.61 -6.26
C LEU A 120 -7.65 5.95 -4.80
N VAL A 121 -8.22 5.19 -3.87
CA VAL A 121 -8.08 5.41 -2.42
C VAL A 121 -6.89 4.62 -1.87
N SER A 122 -6.01 5.30 -1.12
CA SER A 122 -4.77 4.74 -0.56
C SER A 122 -4.96 3.96 0.75
N ALA A 123 -6.16 3.45 1.00
CA ALA A 123 -6.52 2.74 2.22
C ALA A 123 -7.71 1.79 1.96
N PRO A 124 -7.98 0.83 2.87
CA PRO A 124 -9.23 0.08 2.84
C PRO A 124 -10.42 1.04 2.83
N ALA A 125 -11.34 0.83 1.90
CA ALA A 125 -12.50 1.69 1.73
C ALA A 125 -13.79 0.88 1.63
N SER A 126 -14.90 1.47 2.09
CA SER A 126 -16.21 0.84 2.07
C SER A 126 -16.99 1.19 0.79
N GLU A 127 -17.75 0.22 0.30
CA GLU A 127 -18.72 0.37 -0.80
C GLU A 127 -18.10 0.87 -2.11
N VAL A 128 -16.78 0.76 -2.27
CA VAL A 128 -16.06 1.06 -3.51
C VAL A 128 -16.37 0.03 -4.59
N ASP A 129 -16.18 0.42 -5.86
CA ASP A 129 -16.55 -0.42 -7.00
C ASP A 129 -15.66 -1.68 -7.05
N LEU A 130 -14.37 -1.54 -6.70
CA LEU A 130 -13.45 -2.67 -6.57
C LEU A 130 -12.36 -2.36 -5.52
N THR A 131 -11.96 -3.39 -4.76
CA THR A 131 -10.69 -3.37 -4.02
C THR A 131 -9.63 -4.12 -4.84
N VAL A 132 -8.52 -3.46 -5.13
CA VAL A 132 -7.44 -3.99 -5.96
C VAL A 132 -6.21 -4.28 -5.13
N VAL A 133 -5.64 -5.46 -5.37
CA VAL A 133 -4.24 -5.77 -5.10
C VAL A 133 -3.58 -6.04 -6.44
N PHE A 134 -2.64 -5.17 -6.81
CA PHE A 134 -1.89 -5.32 -8.06
C PHE A 134 -1.09 -6.62 -8.07
N GLY A 135 -1.01 -7.27 -9.24
CA GLY A 135 -0.48 -8.63 -9.38
C GLY A 135 -1.48 -9.75 -9.05
N VAL A 136 -2.55 -9.46 -8.29
CA VAL A 136 -3.55 -10.47 -7.87
C VAL A 136 -4.85 -10.37 -8.66
N ASN A 137 -5.59 -9.27 -8.52
CA ASN A 137 -6.91 -9.10 -9.14
C ASN A 137 -7.06 -7.84 -9.99
N HIS A 138 -5.98 -7.06 -10.20
CA HIS A 138 -5.98 -5.87 -11.04
C HIS A 138 -6.51 -6.08 -12.47
N LEU A 139 -6.40 -7.28 -13.04
CA LEU A 139 -6.97 -7.62 -14.35
C LEU A 139 -8.51 -7.67 -14.37
N ALA A 140 -9.15 -7.67 -13.20
CA ALA A 140 -10.60 -7.56 -13.07
C ALA A 140 -11.10 -6.11 -13.21
N LEU A 141 -10.21 -5.12 -13.35
CA LEU A 141 -10.60 -3.73 -13.57
C LEU A 141 -11.35 -3.57 -14.91
N THR A 142 -12.47 -2.84 -14.88
CA THR A 142 -13.27 -2.52 -16.06
C THR A 142 -13.50 -1.01 -16.18
N GLY A 143 -14.12 -0.60 -17.29
CA GLY A 143 -14.56 0.78 -17.52
C GLY A 143 -15.42 1.34 -16.39
N ASP A 144 -16.23 0.49 -15.77
CA ASP A 144 -17.24 0.85 -14.77
C ASP A 144 -16.68 1.05 -13.35
N HIS A 145 -15.43 0.65 -13.11
CA HIS A 145 -14.78 0.84 -11.80
C HIS A 145 -14.19 2.26 -11.71
N ILE A 146 -14.98 3.16 -11.12
CA ILE A 146 -14.69 4.60 -11.05
C ILE A 146 -14.01 4.98 -9.73
N VAL A 147 -14.49 4.42 -8.61
CA VAL A 147 -13.89 4.60 -7.28
C VAL A 147 -13.34 3.26 -6.81
N VAL A 148 -12.02 3.16 -6.69
CA VAL A 148 -11.30 1.93 -6.38
C VAL A 148 -10.48 2.11 -5.10
N SER A 149 -10.40 1.06 -4.28
CA SER A 149 -9.46 1.00 -3.15
C SER A 149 -8.20 0.24 -3.57
N ASN A 150 -7.02 0.76 -3.22
CA ASN A 150 -5.76 0.02 -3.35
C ASN A 150 -5.48 -0.92 -2.16
N ALA A 151 -6.53 -1.26 -1.40
CA ALA A 151 -6.45 -2.03 -0.16
C ALA A 151 -5.53 -1.37 0.90
N SER A 152 -4.77 -2.18 1.64
CA SER A 152 -3.75 -1.73 2.61
C SER A 152 -2.38 -2.31 2.26
N CYS A 153 -1.31 -1.77 2.84
CA CYS A 153 0.04 -2.34 2.71
C CYS A 153 0.11 -3.80 3.18
N SER A 154 -0.50 -4.13 4.32
CA SER A 154 -0.53 -5.53 4.81
C SER A 154 -1.35 -6.46 3.93
N THR A 155 -2.47 -5.99 3.33
CA THR A 155 -3.24 -6.79 2.36
C THR A 155 -2.45 -7.00 1.07
N ASN A 156 -1.74 -5.98 0.59
CA ASN A 156 -0.86 -6.09 -0.58
C ASN A 156 0.31 -7.07 -0.33
N CYS A 157 0.75 -7.22 0.92
CA CYS A 157 1.73 -8.23 1.30
C CYS A 157 1.11 -9.64 1.35
N LEU A 158 0.00 -9.83 2.06
CA LEU A 158 -0.56 -11.17 2.27
C LEU A 158 -1.23 -11.74 1.02
N ALA A 159 -1.98 -10.95 0.25
CA ALA A 159 -2.80 -11.47 -0.87
C ALA A 159 -2.00 -12.21 -1.96
N PRO A 160 -0.88 -11.69 -2.51
CA PRO A 160 -0.10 -12.42 -3.51
C PRO A 160 0.44 -13.74 -2.95
N LEU A 161 0.91 -13.74 -1.71
CA LEU A 161 1.39 -14.94 -1.02
C LEU A 161 0.25 -15.96 -0.82
N ALA A 162 -0.90 -15.52 -0.29
CA ALA A 162 -2.05 -16.38 -0.06
C ALA A 162 -2.59 -16.99 -1.35
N GLN A 163 -2.58 -16.26 -2.47
CA GLN A 163 -2.95 -16.78 -3.79
C GLN A 163 -2.05 -17.94 -4.19
N VAL A 164 -0.73 -17.78 -4.11
CA VAL A 164 0.24 -18.82 -4.48
C VAL A 164 0.08 -20.07 -3.61
N LEU A 165 -0.13 -19.87 -2.30
CA LEU A 165 -0.28 -20.97 -1.35
C LEU A 165 -1.60 -21.73 -1.54
N ASP A 166 -2.71 -21.02 -1.80
CA ASP A 166 -4.00 -21.65 -2.07
C ASP A 166 -3.98 -22.44 -3.38
N GLU A 167 -3.33 -21.91 -4.42
CA GLU A 167 -3.14 -22.63 -5.69
C GLU A 167 -2.25 -23.88 -5.52
N ALA A 168 -1.18 -23.80 -4.72
CA ALA A 168 -0.23 -24.89 -4.56
C ALA A 168 -0.77 -26.04 -3.70
N VAL A 169 -1.32 -25.72 -2.52
CA VAL A 169 -1.67 -26.73 -1.49
C VAL A 169 -3.10 -26.60 -0.96
N GLY A 170 -3.81 -25.54 -1.34
CA GLY A 170 -5.13 -25.20 -0.83
C GLY A 170 -5.09 -24.73 0.63
N ILE A 171 -5.81 -23.65 0.92
CA ILE A 171 -5.97 -23.13 2.29
C ILE A 171 -7.36 -23.54 2.82
N GLU A 172 -7.38 -24.30 3.93
CA GLU A 172 -8.60 -24.60 4.68
C GLU A 172 -9.01 -23.38 5.53
N LYS A 173 -8.09 -22.94 6.39
CA LYS A 173 -8.23 -21.77 7.28
C LYS A 173 -6.85 -21.24 7.64
N GLY A 174 -6.76 -19.94 7.92
CA GLY A 174 -5.49 -19.31 8.25
C GLY A 174 -5.64 -18.16 9.23
N PHE A 175 -4.54 -17.90 9.93
CA PHE A 175 -4.43 -16.82 10.89
C PHE A 175 -3.14 -16.03 10.67
N MET A 176 -3.28 -14.72 10.56
CA MET A 176 -2.18 -13.80 10.31
C MET A 176 -1.87 -12.99 11.57
N THR A 177 -0.59 -12.90 11.92
CA THR A 177 -0.11 -11.86 12.83
C THR A 177 0.76 -10.90 12.03
N THR A 178 0.39 -9.63 12.00
CA THR A 178 1.29 -8.59 11.45
C THR A 178 2.10 -7.98 12.58
N ILE A 179 3.43 -8.08 12.50
CA ILE A 179 4.32 -7.27 13.33
C ILE A 179 4.60 -6.03 12.50
N HIS A 180 3.93 -4.94 12.87
CA HIS A 180 3.88 -3.75 12.03
C HIS A 180 4.72 -2.64 12.65
N SER A 181 5.57 -2.00 11.86
CA SER A 181 6.18 -0.72 12.24
C SER A 181 5.11 0.29 12.67
N TYR A 182 5.43 1.21 13.58
CA TYR A 182 4.47 2.23 13.94
C TYR A 182 4.13 3.11 12.73
N THR A 183 3.01 3.82 12.84
CA THR A 183 2.57 4.82 11.86
C THR A 183 2.28 6.12 12.58
N GLY A 184 1.97 7.20 11.86
CA GLY A 184 1.58 8.48 12.48
C GLY A 184 0.31 8.43 13.34
N ASP A 185 -0.44 7.32 13.29
CA ASP A 185 -1.61 7.05 14.14
C ASP A 185 -1.21 6.62 15.57
N GLN A 186 0.05 6.22 15.80
CA GLN A 186 0.56 5.95 17.15
C GLN A 186 1.36 7.17 17.65
N PRO A 187 1.04 7.70 18.85
CA PRO A 187 1.62 8.94 19.34
C PRO A 187 3.03 8.73 19.91
N THR A 188 3.83 9.79 19.94
CA THR A 188 5.17 9.77 20.55
C THR A 188 5.11 9.70 22.08
N LEU A 189 4.07 10.29 22.67
CA LEU A 189 3.77 10.29 24.11
C LEU A 189 2.32 9.85 24.34
N ASP A 190 2.01 9.44 25.56
CA ASP A 190 0.65 9.05 25.92
C ASP A 190 -0.33 10.23 25.69
N THR A 191 -1.36 10.02 24.87
CA THR A 191 -2.32 11.07 24.49
C THR A 191 -3.72 10.51 24.21
N PHE A 192 -4.72 11.38 24.11
CA PHE A 192 -6.10 10.99 23.83
C PHE A 192 -6.22 10.23 22.51
N HIS A 193 -6.84 9.05 22.55
CA HIS A 193 -7.15 8.27 21.37
C HIS A 193 -8.36 7.37 21.63
N LYS A 194 -9.19 7.12 20.61
CA LYS A 194 -10.42 6.29 20.72
C LYS A 194 -10.14 4.82 21.00
N ASP A 195 -8.99 4.33 20.53
CA ASP A 195 -8.44 3.00 20.85
C ASP A 195 -7.35 3.20 21.91
N LEU A 196 -7.61 2.73 23.14
CA LEU A 196 -6.72 2.93 24.29
C LEU A 196 -5.36 2.25 24.13
N TYR A 197 -5.24 1.20 23.31
CA TYR A 197 -3.93 0.62 22.99
C TYR A 197 -3.07 1.63 22.22
N ARG A 198 -3.68 2.38 21.31
CA ARG A 198 -3.01 3.40 20.48
C ARG A 198 -2.88 4.76 21.17
N ALA A 199 -3.38 4.89 22.40
CA ALA A 199 -3.16 6.07 23.23
C ALA A 199 -1.76 6.11 23.86
N ARG A 200 -0.97 5.04 23.72
CA ARG A 200 0.32 4.85 24.42
C ARG A 200 1.51 5.19 23.52
N ALA A 201 2.61 5.65 24.12
CA ALA A 201 3.86 6.01 23.45
C ALA A 201 4.40 4.88 22.56
N ALA A 202 4.47 5.13 21.24
CA ALA A 202 4.79 4.14 20.22
C ALA A 202 6.21 3.53 20.35
N ALA A 203 7.17 4.31 20.83
CA ALA A 203 8.57 3.92 20.91
C ALA A 203 8.91 3.00 22.09
N LEU A 204 7.96 2.76 23.01
CA LEU A 204 8.22 2.10 24.29
C LEU A 204 7.47 0.76 24.46
N SER A 205 6.65 0.36 23.50
CA SER A 205 5.74 -0.77 23.69
C SER A 205 5.48 -1.56 22.42
N MET A 206 5.24 -2.86 22.60
CA MET A 206 4.58 -3.69 21.60
C MET A 206 3.07 -3.55 21.80
N ILE A 207 2.39 -2.89 20.87
CA ILE A 207 0.99 -2.48 21.03
C ILE A 207 0.08 -3.44 20.26
N PRO A 208 -0.71 -4.31 20.93
CA PRO A 208 -1.66 -5.16 20.23
C PRO A 208 -2.80 -4.30 19.64
N THR A 209 -3.23 -4.63 18.43
CA THR A 209 -4.35 -3.95 17.78
C THR A 209 -5.05 -4.87 16.78
N THR A 210 -6.26 -4.49 16.39
CA THR A 210 -7.00 -5.19 15.35
C THR A 210 -6.45 -4.85 13.97
N THR A 211 -6.62 -5.77 13.01
CA THR A 211 -6.31 -5.52 11.60
C THR A 211 -7.40 -6.10 10.72
N GLY A 212 -7.83 -5.33 9.72
CA GLY A 212 -8.73 -5.81 8.68
C GLY A 212 -8.02 -6.52 7.53
N ALA A 213 -6.69 -6.56 7.52
CA ALA A 213 -5.92 -6.91 6.33
C ALA A 213 -6.15 -8.36 5.85
N ALA A 214 -6.21 -9.32 6.78
CA ALA A 214 -6.49 -10.72 6.45
C ALA A 214 -7.93 -10.91 5.94
N LYS A 215 -8.90 -10.24 6.56
CA LYS A 215 -10.31 -10.26 6.10
C LYS A 215 -10.46 -9.65 4.71
N ALA A 216 -9.72 -8.57 4.43
CA ALA A 216 -9.70 -7.92 3.13
C ALA A 216 -9.12 -8.79 2.01
N VAL A 217 -8.32 -9.82 2.31
CA VAL A 217 -7.89 -10.81 1.30
C VAL A 217 -9.11 -11.49 0.67
N GLY A 218 -10.18 -11.73 1.43
CA GLY A 218 -11.43 -12.30 0.89
C GLY A 218 -12.16 -11.42 -0.13
N LEU A 219 -11.84 -10.11 -0.19
CA LEU A 219 -12.38 -9.18 -1.20
C LEU A 219 -11.64 -9.31 -2.53
N VAL A 220 -10.35 -9.67 -2.50
CA VAL A 220 -9.48 -9.77 -3.70
C VAL A 220 -9.30 -11.22 -4.16
N LEU A 221 -9.47 -12.19 -3.26
CA LEU A 221 -9.44 -13.63 -3.51
C LEU A 221 -10.73 -14.25 -2.96
N PRO A 222 -11.82 -14.28 -3.75
CA PRO A 222 -13.12 -14.76 -3.28
C PRO A 222 -13.11 -16.19 -2.73
N ALA A 223 -12.23 -17.07 -3.24
CA ALA A 223 -12.04 -18.44 -2.74
C ALA A 223 -11.56 -18.52 -1.29
N LEU A 224 -11.02 -17.42 -0.74
CA LEU A 224 -10.53 -17.29 0.63
C LEU A 224 -11.46 -16.47 1.53
N LYS A 225 -12.63 -16.04 1.03
CA LYS A 225 -13.61 -15.28 1.80
C LYS A 225 -14.04 -16.08 3.04
N GLY A 226 -13.84 -15.47 4.22
CA GLY A 226 -14.18 -16.07 5.52
C GLY A 226 -13.19 -17.10 6.05
N LYS A 227 -12.10 -17.40 5.33
CA LYS A 227 -11.09 -18.40 5.77
C LYS A 227 -9.92 -17.80 6.54
N LEU A 228 -9.68 -16.50 6.40
CA LEU A 228 -8.52 -15.82 6.97
C LEU A 228 -8.97 -14.77 8.01
N ASP A 229 -8.34 -14.82 9.17
CA ASP A 229 -8.43 -13.76 10.19
C ASP A 229 -7.02 -13.34 10.63
N GLY A 230 -6.91 -12.28 11.42
CA GLY A 230 -5.63 -11.85 11.95
C GLY A 230 -5.67 -10.71 12.94
N VAL A 231 -4.51 -10.50 13.54
CA VAL A 231 -4.23 -9.43 14.51
C VAL A 231 -2.95 -8.72 14.12
N ALA A 232 -2.70 -7.57 14.73
CA ALA A 232 -1.45 -6.86 14.57
C ALA A 232 -0.82 -6.50 15.92
N ILE A 233 0.49 -6.39 15.93
CA ILE A 233 1.29 -5.83 17.01
C ILE A 233 2.11 -4.71 16.41
N ARG A 234 1.93 -3.47 16.91
CA ARG A 234 2.80 -2.35 16.53
C ARG A 234 4.10 -2.45 17.31
N VAL A 235 5.23 -2.26 16.63
CA VAL A 235 6.57 -2.34 17.24
C VAL A 235 7.36 -1.05 16.99
N PRO A 236 8.34 -0.71 17.84
CA PRO A 236 9.11 0.53 17.75
C PRO A 236 10.18 0.48 16.65
N THR A 237 9.74 0.26 15.40
CA THR A 237 10.54 0.37 14.19
C THR A 237 9.90 1.41 13.26
N PRO A 238 10.70 2.17 12.49
CA PRO A 238 10.19 3.30 11.70
C PRO A 238 9.45 2.87 10.44
N ASN A 239 9.89 1.78 9.80
CA ASN A 239 9.27 1.15 8.64
C ASN A 239 9.80 -0.28 8.48
N VAL A 240 9.24 -0.96 7.48
CA VAL A 240 9.34 -2.40 7.23
C VAL A 240 8.64 -3.24 8.28
N SER A 241 7.54 -3.81 7.85
CA SER A 241 6.69 -4.68 8.63
C SER A 241 6.80 -6.12 8.14
N VAL A 242 6.31 -7.06 8.94
CA VAL A 242 6.30 -8.48 8.58
C VAL A 242 4.94 -9.11 8.84
N VAL A 243 4.52 -9.92 7.88
CA VAL A 243 3.39 -10.83 8.00
C VAL A 243 3.91 -12.19 8.44
N ASP A 244 3.41 -12.67 9.57
CA ASP A 244 3.62 -14.01 10.09
C ASP A 244 2.32 -14.80 9.93
N PHE A 245 2.22 -15.53 8.81
CA PHE A 245 1.00 -16.19 8.36
C PHE A 245 1.07 -17.69 8.62
N LYS A 246 0.04 -18.22 9.28
CA LYS A 246 -0.11 -19.66 9.55
C LYS A 246 -1.41 -20.14 8.94
N PHE A 247 -1.40 -21.32 8.34
CA PHE A 247 -2.60 -21.89 7.77
C PHE A 247 -2.57 -23.42 7.81
N VAL A 248 -3.77 -24.00 7.77
CA VAL A 248 -3.95 -25.44 7.57
C VAL A 248 -4.10 -25.68 6.07
N ALA A 249 -3.16 -26.42 5.50
CA ALA A 249 -3.19 -26.87 4.11
C ALA A 249 -4.23 -27.99 3.93
N LYS A 250 -4.91 -28.03 2.78
CA LYS A 250 -5.93 -29.05 2.50
C LYS A 250 -5.36 -30.45 2.26
N ARG A 251 -4.04 -30.55 2.04
CA ARG A 251 -3.31 -31.80 1.86
C ARG A 251 -1.94 -31.73 2.52
N ALA A 252 -1.32 -32.89 2.66
CA ALA A 252 0.06 -32.96 3.10
C ALA A 252 1.00 -32.18 2.15
N THR A 253 1.97 -31.47 2.74
CA THR A 253 2.97 -30.67 2.05
C THR A 253 4.29 -30.67 2.82
N SER A 254 5.29 -29.92 2.31
CA SER A 254 6.61 -29.74 2.92
C SER A 254 7.08 -28.29 2.76
N ALA A 255 8.03 -27.86 3.60
CA ALA A 255 8.62 -26.53 3.47
C ALA A 255 9.26 -26.32 2.09
N LYS A 256 9.84 -27.38 1.51
CA LYS A 256 10.41 -27.34 0.17
C LYS A 256 9.35 -27.04 -0.89
N GLU A 257 8.22 -27.74 -0.88
CA GLU A 257 7.12 -27.52 -1.83
C GLU A 257 6.55 -26.10 -1.74
N ILE A 258 6.36 -25.61 -0.52
CA ILE A 258 5.90 -24.23 -0.26
C ILE A 258 6.90 -23.22 -0.83
N ASN A 259 8.18 -23.38 -0.51
CA ASN A 259 9.24 -22.48 -0.98
C ASN A 259 9.38 -22.52 -2.51
N ASP A 260 9.34 -23.70 -3.13
CA ASP A 260 9.44 -23.86 -4.59
C ASP A 260 8.27 -23.13 -5.30
N ALA A 261 7.04 -23.27 -4.79
CA ALA A 261 5.86 -22.60 -5.35
C ALA A 261 5.98 -21.07 -5.28
N VAL A 262 6.41 -20.54 -4.12
CA VAL A 262 6.62 -19.11 -3.91
C VAL A 262 7.74 -18.59 -4.80
N GLN A 263 8.87 -19.29 -4.88
CA GLN A 263 9.98 -18.92 -5.75
C GLN A 263 9.58 -18.90 -7.23
N ALA A 264 8.81 -19.89 -7.68
CA ALA A 264 8.33 -19.95 -9.06
C ALA A 264 7.41 -18.77 -9.38
N ALA A 265 6.48 -18.42 -8.47
CA ALA A 265 5.60 -17.28 -8.64
C ALA A 265 6.36 -15.95 -8.64
N ALA A 266 7.32 -15.77 -7.74
CA ALA A 266 8.18 -14.59 -7.64
C ALA A 266 9.06 -14.37 -8.89
N LYS A 267 9.55 -15.46 -9.50
CA LYS A 267 10.32 -15.40 -10.76
C LYS A 267 9.43 -15.25 -12.00
N GLY A 268 8.15 -15.61 -11.89
CA GLY A 268 7.20 -15.66 -12.99
C GLY A 268 6.10 -14.60 -12.88
N ARG A 269 4.86 -15.04 -12.69
CA ARG A 269 3.65 -14.21 -12.80
C ARG A 269 3.53 -13.07 -11.79
N LEU A 270 4.28 -13.13 -10.67
CA LEU A 270 4.30 -12.10 -9.63
C LEU A 270 5.66 -11.38 -9.55
N LYS A 271 6.47 -11.43 -10.61
CA LYS A 271 7.70 -10.64 -10.68
C LYS A 271 7.42 -9.17 -10.34
N ASP A 272 8.33 -8.55 -9.59
CA ASP A 272 8.26 -7.17 -9.11
C ASP A 272 7.15 -6.87 -8.07
N VAL A 273 6.27 -7.84 -7.79
CA VAL A 273 5.25 -7.77 -6.72
C VAL A 273 5.61 -8.68 -5.54
N LEU A 274 6.01 -9.92 -5.83
CA LEU A 274 6.43 -10.93 -4.86
C LEU A 274 7.92 -11.22 -5.03
N GLY A 275 8.66 -11.16 -3.94
CA GLY A 275 10.06 -11.53 -3.83
C GLY A 275 10.29 -12.66 -2.85
N VAL A 276 11.52 -13.14 -2.81
CA VAL A 276 12.00 -14.11 -1.82
C VAL A 276 13.38 -13.68 -1.32
N THR A 277 13.75 -14.13 -0.13
CA THR A 277 15.12 -14.09 0.38
C THR A 277 15.45 -15.37 1.15
N ASP A 278 16.67 -15.86 0.97
CA ASP A 278 17.31 -16.92 1.74
C ASP A 278 18.52 -16.41 2.55
N ALA A 279 18.87 -15.13 2.40
CA ALA A 279 19.90 -14.49 3.21
C ALA A 279 19.37 -14.19 4.62
N PRO A 280 20.25 -14.16 5.65
CA PRO A 280 19.88 -13.85 7.03
C PRO A 280 19.60 -12.35 7.23
N ASN A 281 18.60 -11.83 6.50
CA ASN A 281 18.21 -10.43 6.51
C ASN A 281 17.36 -10.06 7.73
N VAL A 282 17.43 -8.79 8.11
CA VAL A 282 16.56 -8.18 9.12
C VAL A 282 15.67 -7.11 8.49
N SER A 283 14.73 -6.53 9.26
CA SER A 283 13.71 -5.62 8.72
C SER A 283 14.29 -4.46 7.90
N THR A 284 15.34 -3.80 8.40
CA THR A 284 15.91 -2.62 7.72
C THR A 284 16.53 -2.94 6.36
N ASP A 285 16.85 -4.20 6.06
CA ASP A 285 17.41 -4.61 4.76
C ASP A 285 16.38 -4.52 3.63
N PHE A 286 15.09 -4.45 3.96
CA PHE A 286 13.99 -4.26 3.01
C PHE A 286 13.45 -2.83 3.00
N ASN A 287 14.13 -1.89 3.69
CA ASN A 287 13.79 -0.47 3.60
C ASN A 287 13.87 -0.04 2.14
N HIS A 288 12.84 0.66 1.66
CA HIS A 288 12.80 1.16 0.30
C HIS A 288 12.77 0.05 -0.79
N ASP A 289 12.36 -1.17 -0.42
CA ASP A 289 12.10 -2.26 -1.38
C ASP A 289 10.73 -2.05 -2.07
N PRO A 290 10.66 -2.01 -3.41
CA PRO A 290 9.43 -1.68 -4.13
C PRO A 290 8.43 -2.84 -4.21
N ARG A 291 8.80 -4.05 -3.77
CA ARG A 291 7.93 -5.23 -3.83
C ARG A 291 6.87 -5.17 -2.73
N SER A 292 5.70 -5.75 -2.99
CA SER A 292 4.61 -5.80 -2.01
C SER A 292 4.83 -6.84 -0.92
N SER A 293 5.56 -7.92 -1.23
CA SER A 293 5.78 -9.07 -0.34
C SER A 293 7.14 -9.69 -0.64
N ILE A 294 7.95 -9.94 0.39
CA ILE A 294 9.25 -10.63 0.27
C ILE A 294 9.27 -11.80 1.27
N VAL A 295 9.13 -13.03 0.77
CA VAL A 295 9.05 -14.24 1.61
C VAL A 295 10.43 -14.66 2.09
N HIS A 296 10.56 -14.90 3.40
CA HIS A 296 11.80 -15.37 4.00
C HIS A 296 11.80 -16.90 4.05
N LEU A 297 12.60 -17.53 3.19
CA LEU A 297 12.45 -18.96 2.83
C LEU A 297 12.85 -19.93 3.95
N ASP A 298 13.86 -19.60 4.76
CA ASP A 298 14.31 -20.41 5.91
C ASP A 298 13.34 -20.35 7.11
N GLN A 299 12.46 -19.35 7.12
CA GLN A 299 11.41 -19.17 8.12
C GLN A 299 10.13 -19.97 7.81
N THR A 300 10.05 -20.60 6.63
CA THR A 300 8.95 -21.52 6.29
C THR A 300 9.02 -22.78 7.15
N LYS A 301 7.94 -23.09 7.87
CA LYS A 301 7.81 -24.30 8.69
C LYS A 301 6.55 -25.07 8.29
N VAL A 302 6.63 -26.39 8.33
CA VAL A 302 5.48 -27.28 8.19
C VAL A 302 5.48 -28.24 9.37
N MET A 303 4.40 -28.23 10.14
CA MET A 303 4.16 -29.11 11.29
C MET A 303 3.07 -30.12 10.92
N ASP A 304 3.26 -31.37 11.32
CA ASP A 304 2.34 -32.50 11.08
C ASP A 304 1.87 -32.62 9.62
N GLY A 305 2.73 -32.20 8.68
CA GLY A 305 2.49 -32.27 7.25
C GLY A 305 1.48 -31.25 6.69
N ASN A 306 0.71 -30.53 7.50
CA ASN A 306 -0.35 -29.64 6.99
C ASN A 306 -0.48 -28.29 7.70
N LEU A 307 0.11 -28.08 8.88
CA LEU A 307 0.13 -26.77 9.53
C LEU A 307 1.36 -26.01 9.04
N VAL A 308 1.14 -25.05 8.15
CA VAL A 308 2.20 -24.28 7.49
C VAL A 308 2.32 -22.92 8.15
N ARG A 309 3.55 -22.48 8.42
CA ARG A 309 3.89 -21.10 8.78
C ARG A 309 4.82 -20.53 7.72
N VAL A 310 4.51 -19.35 7.22
CA VAL A 310 5.35 -18.56 6.31
C VAL A 310 5.50 -17.14 6.84
N MET A 311 6.64 -16.52 6.56
CA MET A 311 6.95 -15.17 6.97
C MET A 311 7.27 -14.31 5.74
N SER A 312 6.67 -13.12 5.65
CA SER A 312 6.89 -12.20 4.53
C SER A 312 7.11 -10.77 5.00
N TRP A 313 8.25 -10.20 4.64
CA TRP A 313 8.57 -8.79 4.83
C TRP A 313 7.85 -7.92 3.79
N TYR A 314 7.68 -6.64 4.13
CA TYR A 314 7.25 -5.61 3.21
C TYR A 314 7.59 -4.23 3.80
N ASP A 315 8.14 -3.34 2.97
CA ASP A 315 8.13 -1.92 3.31
C ASP A 315 6.66 -1.44 3.27
N ASN A 316 6.12 -1.12 4.44
CA ASN A 316 4.71 -0.76 4.60
C ASN A 316 4.35 0.60 3.98
N GLU A 317 5.31 1.32 3.39
CA GLU A 317 5.09 2.58 2.70
C GLU A 317 5.54 2.51 1.25
N TRP A 318 6.74 2.01 0.99
CA TRP A 318 7.38 2.10 -0.33
C TRP A 318 6.75 1.15 -1.33
N GLY A 319 6.64 -0.15 -1.00
CA GLY A 319 5.96 -1.11 -1.86
C GLY A 319 4.52 -0.69 -2.15
N PHE A 320 3.80 -0.22 -1.14
CA PHE A 320 2.43 0.28 -1.29
C PHE A 320 2.33 1.52 -2.19
N SER A 321 3.28 2.46 -2.08
CA SER A 321 3.32 3.65 -2.92
C SER A 321 3.61 3.33 -4.39
N ASN A 322 4.47 2.35 -4.66
CA ASN A 322 4.67 1.80 -6.00
C ASN A 322 3.37 1.16 -6.53
N ARG A 323 2.65 0.40 -5.70
CA ARG A 323 1.36 -0.19 -6.07
C ARG A 323 0.27 0.85 -6.36
N MET A 324 0.29 2.01 -5.70
CA MET A 324 -0.61 3.12 -6.05
C MET A 324 -0.37 3.59 -7.49
N ALA A 325 0.88 3.76 -7.90
CA ALA A 325 1.23 4.13 -9.27
C ALA A 325 0.83 3.03 -10.29
N ASP A 326 1.11 1.76 -9.97
CA ASP A 326 0.76 0.62 -10.83
C ASP A 326 -0.75 0.48 -11.04
N THR A 327 -1.53 0.56 -9.96
CA THR A 327 -3.00 0.50 -10.03
C THR A 327 -3.58 1.72 -10.75
N ALA A 328 -3.03 2.92 -10.53
CA ALA A 328 -3.45 4.12 -11.25
C ALA A 328 -3.21 3.96 -12.76
N ALA A 329 -2.03 3.47 -13.18
CA ALA A 329 -1.75 3.19 -14.59
C ALA A 329 -2.71 2.14 -15.18
N ALA A 330 -3.04 1.08 -14.44
CA ALA A 330 -3.99 0.07 -14.88
C ALA A 330 -5.40 0.64 -15.06
N MET A 331 -5.87 1.46 -14.11
CA MET A 331 -7.15 2.19 -14.22
C MET A 331 -7.14 3.18 -15.38
N GLY A 332 -6.01 3.87 -15.60
CA GLY A 332 -5.85 4.86 -16.64
C GLY A 332 -5.98 4.31 -18.06
N ARG A 333 -5.63 3.04 -18.28
CA ARG A 333 -5.80 2.35 -19.58
C ARG A 333 -7.27 2.11 -19.96
N LEU A 334 -8.19 2.33 -19.02
CA LEU A 334 -9.63 2.11 -19.21
C LEU A 334 -10.39 3.43 -19.40
N ILE A 335 -9.67 4.56 -19.52
CA ILE A 335 -10.22 5.91 -19.73
C ILE A 335 -10.14 6.30 -21.20
#